data_AF-A0A8J6XKI0-F1
#
_entry.id   AF-A0A8J6XKI0-F1
#
_cell.length_a   1.000
_cell.length_b   1.000
_cell.length_c   1.000
_cell.angle_alpha   90.00
_cell.angle_beta   90.00
_cell.angle_gamma   90.00
#
_symmetry.space_group_name_H-M   'P 1'
#
loop_
_entity.id
_entity.type
_entity.pdbx_description
1 polymer ?
#
loop_
_entity_poly.entity_id
_entity_poly.type
_entity_poly.pdbx_seq_one_letter_code
_entity_poly.pdbx_strand_id
1 'polypeptide(L)' 'MIDLGPEGGDKGGEVIAVGTPEYVAENSQSYTGQYLKQVLQQYPPTNHNKNGGNNYANSNTD' A
#
# COMPACT_ATOMS: atom_id res chain seq x y z
N MET A 1 1.29 -2.05 -3.97
CA MET A 1 1.51 -0.61 -4.25
C MET A 1 2.91 -0.24 -3.80
N ILE A 2 3.57 0.67 -4.50
CA ILE A 2 4.85 1.27 -4.10
C ILE A 2 4.58 2.76 -3.92
N ASP A 3 4.92 3.29 -2.75
CA ASP A 3 4.83 4.71 -2.42
C ASP A 3 6.24 5.28 -2.27
N LEU A 4 6.43 6.41 -2.93
CA LEU A 4 7.70 7.15 -2.94
C LEU A 4 7.45 8.48 -2.24
N GLY A 5 8.43 8.97 -1.50
CA GLY A 5 8.30 10.34 -0.99
C GLY A 5 9.62 11.00 -0.65
N PRO A 6 9.58 11.96 0.27
CA PRO A 6 8.52 12.97 0.41
C PRO A 6 8.71 14.14 -0.59
N GLU A 7 9.90 14.22 -1.19
CA GLU A 7 10.27 15.29 -2.11
C GLU A 7 10.13 14.85 -3.57
N GLY A 8 9.82 15.80 -4.45
CA GLY A 8 9.86 15.61 -5.89
C GLY A 8 11.17 16.12 -6.49
N GLY A 9 11.57 15.59 -7.64
CA GLY A 9 12.80 15.99 -8.33
C GLY A 9 14.05 15.30 -7.77
N ASP A 10 15.20 15.96 -7.80
CA ASP A 10 16.52 15.35 -7.53
C ASP A 10 16.71 14.83 -6.09
N LYS A 11 15.81 15.19 -5.17
CA LYS A 11 15.78 14.71 -3.78
C LYS A 11 14.67 13.68 -3.52
N GLY A 12 13.91 13.33 -4.55
CA GLY A 12 12.87 12.31 -4.48
C GLY A 12 13.38 10.92 -4.80
N GLY A 13 12.48 9.94 -4.73
CA GLY A 13 12.74 8.56 -5.15
C GLY A 13 13.06 7.59 -4.00
N GLU A 14 12.96 8.03 -2.75
CA GLU A 14 13.00 7.10 -1.62
C GLU A 14 11.70 6.29 -1.58
N VAL A 15 11.83 4.96 -1.47
CA VAL A 15 10.70 4.06 -1.28
C VAL A 15 10.28 4.12 0.19
N ILE A 16 9.13 4.75 0.46
CA ILE A 16 8.64 4.98 1.82
C ILE A 16 7.68 3.89 2.27
N ALA A 17 6.94 3.27 1.34
CA ALA A 17 6.11 2.12 1.66
C ALA A 17 5.91 1.19 0.45
N VAL A 18 5.88 -0.12 0.70
CA VAL A 18 5.46 -1.11 -0.29
C VAL A 18 4.50 -2.08 0.37
N GLY A 19 3.31 -2.24 -0.18
CA GLY A 19 2.30 -3.13 0.41
C GLY A 19 0.90 -2.96 -0.17
N THR A 20 -0.08 -3.45 0.57
CA THR A 20 -1.50 -3.22 0.25
C THR A 20 -1.88 -1.76 0.52
N PRO A 21 -2.95 -1.24 -0.10
CA PRO A 21 -3.41 0.12 0.15
C PRO A 21 -3.68 0.40 1.64
N GLU A 22 -4.17 -0.59 2.38
CA GLU A 22 -4.41 -0.50 3.84
C GLU A 22 -3.10 -0.30 4.60
N TYR A 23 -2.07 -1.10 4.28
CA TYR A 23 -0.76 -0.98 4.90
C TYR A 23 -0.11 0.38 4.61
N VAL A 24 -0.21 0.86 3.36
CA VAL A 24 0.31 2.19 2.99
C VAL A 24 -0.47 3.30 3.71
N ALA A 25 -1.77 3.15 3.91
CA ALA A 25 -2.62 4.12 4.60
C ALA A 25 -2.31 4.29 6.10
N GLU A 26 -1.65 3.30 6.71
CA GLU A 26 -1.18 3.38 8.10
C GLU A 26 0.14 4.16 8.23
N ASN A 27 0.86 4.38 7.14
CA ASN A 27 2.12 5.14 7.14
C ASN A 27 1.85 6.64 7.16
N SER A 28 2.12 7.29 8.30
CA SER A 28 1.91 8.73 8.49
C SER A 28 2.86 9.62 7.67
N GLN A 29 4.02 9.10 7.25
CA GLN A 29 4.99 9.79 6.39
C GLN A 29 4.62 9.73 4.90
N SER A 30 3.64 8.90 4.53
CA SER A 30 3.16 8.73 3.17
C SER A 30 2.06 9.75 2.87
N TYR A 31 2.30 10.71 1.97
CA TYR A 31 1.24 11.61 1.47
C TYR A 31 0.14 10.81 0.77
N THR A 32 0.53 9.79 0.02
CA THR A 32 -0.40 8.85 -0.61
C THR A 32 -1.21 8.08 0.45
N GLY A 33 -0.58 7.65 1.53
CA GLY A 33 -1.21 6.95 2.65
C GLY A 33 -2.24 7.81 3.36
N GLN A 34 -1.96 9.09 3.57
CA GLN A 34 -2.92 10.05 4.14
C GLN A 34 -4.19 10.16 3.27
N TYR A 35 -4.04 10.19 1.94
CA TYR A 35 -5.17 10.21 1.02
C TYR A 35 -5.92 8.87 1.00
N LEU A 36 -5.18 7.75 0.93
CA LEU A 36 -5.75 6.40 0.96
C LEU A 36 -6.59 6.16 2.21
N LYS A 37 -6.19 6.69 3.37
CA LYS A 37 -6.96 6.57 4.61
C LYS A 37 -8.37 7.14 4.48
N GLN A 38 -8.53 8.29 3.81
CA GLN A 38 -9.84 8.89 3.57
C GLN A 38 -10.66 8.06 2.58
N VAL A 39 -10.03 7.60 1.49
CA VAL A 39 -10.67 6.78 0.47
C VAL A 39 -11.15 5.45 1.04
N LEU A 40 -10.33 4.78 1.85
CA LEU A 40 -10.67 3.49 2.47
C LEU A 40 -11.73 3.63 3.58
N GLN A 41 -11.88 4.81 4.19
CA GLN A 41 -13.01 5.07 5.08
C GLN A 41 -14.32 5.20 4.30
N GLN A 42 -14.29 5.83 3.11
CA GLN A 42 -15.45 5.96 2.24
C GLN A 42 -15.80 4.66 1.52
N TYR A 43 -14.78 3.89 1.14
CA TYR A 43 -14.85 2.63 0.41
C TYR A 43 -14.05 1.57 1.17
N PRO A 44 -14.59 1.05 2.28
CA PRO A 44 -13.91 0.03 3.06
C PRO A 44 -13.64 -1.20 2.20
N PRO A 45 -12.47 -1.85 2.36
CA PRO A 45 -12.13 -3.01 1.58
C PRO A 45 -13.22 -4.08 1.72
N THR A 46 -13.84 -4.37 0.59
CA THR A 46 -14.83 -5.42 0.45
C THR A 46 -14.10 -6.75 0.31
N ASN A 47 -14.56 -7.78 1.02
CA ASN A 47 -14.02 -9.13 0.87
C ASN A 47 -14.40 -9.69 -0.51
N HIS A 48 -13.63 -9.36 -1.55
CA HIS A 48 -13.80 -9.92 -2.90
C HIS A 48 -13.24 -11.34 -3.05
N ASN A 49 -12.75 -11.95 -1.96
CA ASN A 49 -12.24 -13.31 -1.97
C ASN A 49 -12.69 -14.09 -0.73
N LYS A 50 -13.83 -14.78 -0.82
CA LYS A 50 -14.10 -15.94 0.04
C LYS A 50 -14.06 -17.28 -0.73
N ASN A 51 -13.76 -17.25 -2.04
CA ASN A 51 -13.88 -18.43 -2.93
C ASN A 51 -12.64 -18.73 -3.81
N GLY A 52 -11.46 -18.15 -3.58
CA GLY A 52 -10.26 -18.44 -4.37
C GLY A 52 -8.98 -18.31 -3.54
N GLY A 53 -8.56 -19.40 -2.90
CA GLY A 53 -7.41 -19.43 -2.00
C GLY A 53 -6.11 -18.79 -2.53
N ASN A 54 -5.41 -18.14 -1.61
CA ASN A 54 -3.96 -17.94 -1.48
C ASN A 54 -3.08 -18.12 -2.74
N ASN A 55 -2.53 -17.03 -3.28
CA ASN A 55 -1.39 -17.09 -4.22
C ASN A 55 -0.30 -16.00 -4.01
N TYR A 56 -0.31 -15.23 -2.92
CA TYR A 56 0.75 -14.21 -2.67
C TYR A 56 1.74 -14.59 -1.56
N ALA A 57 1.64 -15.79 -1.00
CA ALA A 57 2.53 -16.29 0.03
C ALA A 57 2.90 -17.76 -0.22
N ASN A 58 3.69 -18.04 -1.27
CA ASN A 58 4.64 -19.16 -1.32
C ASN A 58 5.44 -19.15 -2.63
N SER A 59 6.70 -18.71 -2.59
CA SER A 59 7.85 -19.31 -3.29
C SER A 59 9.01 -18.32 -3.25
N ASN A 60 9.93 -18.56 -2.31
CA ASN A 60 11.37 -18.32 -2.48
C ASN A 60 12.08 -19.05 -1.34
N THR A 61 12.07 -20.38 -1.46
CA THR A 61 13.12 -21.23 -0.90
C THR A 61 13.74 -21.93 -2.10
N ASP A 62 14.84 -21.36 -2.59
CA ASP A 62 16.00 -22.04 -3.16
C ASP A 62 17.22 -21.14 -2.88
#